data_AF-A0A453FRV0-F1
#
_entry.id   AF-A0A453FRV0-F1
#
_cell.length_a   1.000
_cell.length_b   1.000
_cell.length_c   1.000
_cell.angle_alpha   90.00
_cell.angle_beta   90.00
_cell.angle_gamma   90.00
#
_symmetry.space_group_name_H-M   'P 1'
#
loop_
_entity.id
_entity.type
_entity.pdbx_description
1 polymer ?
#
loop_
_entity_poly.entity_id
_entity_poly.type
_entity_poly.pdbx_seq_one_letter_code
_entity_poly.pdbx_strand_id
1 'polypeptide(L)' 'MNGRVTLDQGWATYAAVHHIKIGYMVTFKLLTPDTLKAIIFDNDGIEVVNKCGKHDETFVAKE' A
#
# COMPACT_ATOMS: atom_id res chain seq x y z
N MET A 1 -24.54 -6.27 4.50
CA MET A 1 -23.18 -5.71 4.42
C MET A 1 -23.19 -4.39 5.18
N ASN A 2 -22.36 -4.23 6.21
CA ASN A 2 -22.46 -3.11 7.16
C ASN A 2 -21.90 -1.77 6.61
N GLY A 3 -21.90 -1.56 5.29
CA GLY A 3 -21.31 -0.38 4.65
C GLY A 3 -19.80 -0.20 4.88
N ARG A 4 -19.13 -1.17 5.52
CA ARG A 4 -17.69 -1.14 5.78
C ARG A 4 -16.95 -1.65 4.55
N VAL A 5 -15.94 -0.89 4.15
CA VAL A 5 -14.93 -1.29 3.16
C VAL A 5 -13.68 -1.69 3.92
N THR A 6 -13.11 -2.84 3.57
CA THR A 6 -11.90 -3.39 4.20
C THR A 6 -10.83 -3.64 3.16
N LEU A 7 -9.58 -3.32 3.50
CA LEU A 7 -8.41 -3.83 2.79
C LEU A 7 -8.12 -5.22 3.38
N ASP A 8 -8.46 -6.25 2.63
CA ASP A 8 -8.41 -7.63 3.10
C ASP A 8 -7.25 -8.38 2.43
N GLN A 9 -7.53 -9.15 1.38
CA GLN A 9 -6.51 -9.90 0.65
C GLN A 9 -5.40 -8.99 0.11
N GLY A 10 -4.14 -9.35 0.40
CA GLY A 10 -2.95 -8.62 -0.04
C GLY A 10 -2.52 -7.48 0.88
N TRP A 11 -3.36 -7.03 1.82
CA TRP A 11 -3.02 -5.94 2.73
C TRP A 11 -1.85 -6.29 3.65
N ALA A 12 -1.86 -7.49 4.24
CA ALA A 12 -0.80 -7.93 5.15
C ALA A 12 0.59 -7.94 4.47
N THR A 13 0.67 -8.47 3.24
CA THR A 13 1.91 -8.50 2.45
C THR A 13 2.36 -7.10 2.07
N TYR A 14 1.44 -6.24 1.64
CA TYR A 14 1.72 -4.85 1.31
C TYR A 14 2.30 -4.11 2.53
N ALA A 15 1.64 -4.22 3.70
CA ALA A 15 2.11 -3.61 4.94
C ALA A 15 3.50 -4.09 5.35
N ALA A 16 3.80 -5.39 5.17
CA ALA A 16 5.12 -5.94 5.47
C ALA A 16 6.22 -5.42 4.55
N VAL A 17 5.99 -5.44 3.23
CA VAL A 17 6.95 -4.97 2.20
C VAL A 17 7.23 -3.47 2.35
N HIS A 18 6.22 -2.69 2.69
CA HIS A 18 6.33 -1.25 2.89
C HIS A 18 6.64 -0.85 4.34
N HIS A 19 6.91 -1.81 5.22
CA HIS A 19 7.21 -1.61 6.64
C HIS A 19 6.22 -0.67 7.36
N ILE A 20 4.94 -0.78 7.03
CA ILE A 20 3.86 0.01 7.64
C ILE A 20 3.69 -0.44 9.10
N LYS A 21 3.71 0.53 10.01
CA LYS A 21 3.56 0.30 11.44
C LYS A 21 2.26 0.90 11.95
N ILE A 22 1.79 0.43 13.09
CA ILE A 22 0.69 1.07 13.81
C ILE A 22 1.10 2.52 14.13
N GLY A 23 0.18 3.46 13.87
CA GLY A 23 0.41 4.90 13.97
C GLY A 23 0.68 5.58 12.63
N TYR A 24 1.12 4.84 11.62
CA TYR A 24 1.36 5.39 10.29
C TYR A 24 0.03 5.67 9.59
N MET A 25 0.02 6.73 8.78
CA MET A 25 -1.15 7.12 8.00
C MET A 25 -1.00 6.61 6.56
N VAL A 26 -2.05 5.97 6.05
CA VAL A 26 -2.11 5.54 4.65
C VAL A 26 -3.21 6.31 3.95
N THR A 27 -2.84 7.03 2.90
CA THR A 27 -3.76 7.81 2.09
C THR A 27 -3.83 7.24 0.69
N PHE A 28 -4.99 7.36 0.04
CA PHE A 28 -5.21 6.87 -1.32
C PHE A 28 -5.51 8.07 -2.21
N LYS A 29 -4.69 8.27 -3.24
CA LYS A 29 -4.92 9.26 -4.29
C LYS A 29 -5.47 8.56 -5.53
N LEU A 30 -6.65 8.96 -5.96
CA LEU A 30 -7.22 8.56 -7.25
C LEU A 30 -6.50 9.30 -8.37
N LEU A 31 -5.89 8.55 -9.30
CA LEU A 31 -5.17 9.11 -10.45
C LEU A 31 -6.04 9.06 -11.71
N THR A 32 -6.68 7.92 -11.93
CA THR A 32 -7.69 7.65 -12.96
C THR A 32 -8.86 6.92 -12.30
N PRO A 33 -10.02 6.76 -12.95
CA PRO A 33 -11.18 6.08 -12.34
C PRO A 33 -10.90 4.66 -11.81
N ASP A 34 -9.88 4.00 -12.34
CA ASP A 34 -9.48 2.62 -12.03
C ASP A 34 -8.12 2.51 -11.30
N THR A 35 -7.37 3.61 -11.15
CA THR A 35 -6.02 3.58 -10.57
C THR A 35 -5.92 4.45 -9.32
N LEU A 36 -5.51 3.80 -8.22
CA LEU A 36 -5.21 4.44 -6.94
C LEU A 36 -3.72 4.33 -6.63
N LYS A 37 -3.14 5.41 -6.11
CA LYS A 37 -1.80 5.41 -5.52
C LYS A 37 -1.93 5.47 -4.00
N ALA A 38 -1.38 4.49 -3.31
CA ALA A 38 -1.20 4.54 -1.86
C ALA A 38 0.03 5.38 -1.50
N ILE A 39 -0.11 6.27 -0.52
CA ILE A 39 0.97 7.10 0.03
C ILE A 39 0.98 6.90 1.54
N ILE A 40 2.15 6.54 2.08
CA ILE A 40 2.34 6.17 3.48
C ILE A 40 3.11 7.29 4.16
N PHE A 41 2.60 7.78 5.27
CA PHE A 41 3.26 8.75 6.13
C PHE A 41 3.60 8.09 7.46
N ASP A 42 4.81 8.34 7.97
CA ASP A 42 5.18 7.92 9.31
C ASP A 42 4.48 8.77 10.39
N ASN A 43 4.83 8.51 11.64
CA ASN A 43 4.24 9.22 12.79
C ASN A 43 4.58 10.71 12.82
N ASP A 44 5.63 11.14 12.13
CA ASP A 44 6.03 12.55 12.02
C ASP A 44 5.38 13.23 10.80
N GLY A 45 4.52 12.52 10.07
CA GLY A 45 3.85 13.01 8.88
C GLY A 45 4.76 13.10 7.66
N ILE A 46 5.90 12.39 7.67
CA ILE A 46 6.85 12.38 6.57
C ILE A 46 6.50 11.23 5.62
N GLU A 47 6.46 11.52 4.31
CA GLU A 47 6.21 10.48 3.30
C GLU A 47 7.34 9.45 3.37
N VAL A 48 6.95 8.20 3.62
CA VAL A 48 7.87 7.06 3.62
C VAL A 48 8.21 6.76 2.16
N VAL A 49 9.30 7.35 1.67
CA VAL A 49 9.81 7.03 0.34
C VAL A 49 10.32 5.59 0.38
N ASN A 50 9.62 4.72 -0.36
CA ASN A 50 9.93 3.31 -0.38
C ASN A 50 11.36 3.09 -0.90
N LYS A 51 12.23 2.51 -0.07
CA LYS A 51 13.56 2.04 -0.46
C LYS A 51 13.52 0.65 -1.10
N CYS A 52 12.34 0.15 -1.48
CA CYS A 52 12.19 -0.99 -2.36
C CYS A 52 12.89 -0.63 -3.68
N GLY A 53 14.19 -0.97 -3.74
CA GLY A 53 14.94 -0.97 -4.98
C GLY A 53 14.15 -1.80 -5.98
N LYS A 54 14.26 -1.45 -7.27
CA LYS A 54 13.59 -2.16 -8.36
C LYS A 54 13.55 -3.66 -8.07
N HIS A 55 12.39 -4.19 -7.68
CA HIS A 55 12.14 -5.61 -7.82
C HIS A 55 11.87 -5.81 -9.30
N ASP A 56 12.94 -5.74 -10.09
CA ASP A 56 12.93 -6.36 -11.40
C ASP A 56 12.72 -7.85 -11.13
N GLU A 57 11.72 -8.37 -11.83
CA GLU A 57 11.46 -9.78 -12.07
C GLU A 57 10.61 -10.55 -11.03
N THR A 58 9.39 -10.81 -11.49
CA THR A 58 8.67 -12.10 -11.33
C THR A 58 7.61 -12.15 -10.23
N PHE A 59 6.47 -11.52 -10.50
CA PHE A 59 5.19 -12.13 -10.20
C PHE A 59 4.42 -12.36 -11.50
N VAL A 60 4.82 -13.40 -12.24
CA VAL A 60 3.91 -14.01 -13.22
C VAL A 60 2.94 -14.87 -12.41
N ALA A 61 1.68 -14.43 -12.33
CA ALA A 61 0.60 -15.31 -11.92
C ALA A 61 0.48 -16.41 -12.98
N LYS A 62 0.64 -17.68 -12.60
CA LYS A 62 0.18 -18.80 -13.44
C LYS A 62 -1.32 -19.00 -13.22
N GLU A 63 -1.98 -19.28 -14.33
CA GLU A 63 -3.42 -19.49 -14.54
C GLU A 63 -4.09 -20.47 -13.56
#